data_AF-A0A970AWN5-F1
#
_entry.id   AF-A0A970AWN5-F1
#
_cell.length_a   1.000
_cell.length_b   1.000
_cell.length_c   1.000
_cell.angle_alpha   90.00
_cell.angle_beta   90.00
_cell.angle_gamma   90.00
#
_symmetry.space_group_name_H-M   'P 1'
#
loop_
_entity.id
_entity.type
_entity.pdbx_description
1 polymer ?
#
loop_
_entity_poly.entity_id
_entity_poly.type
_entity_poly.pdbx_seq_one_letter_code
_entity_poly.pdbx_strand_id
1 'polypeptide(L)'
;MIKTLLKKIVEKIFGFSFLKSLYKKNYHDPELNNNFWKRTLEILNIQYTFRNSNLIPKEGSCVIVSNHPFGILDGLIICAEVAKLRKDYRILINEELTVIDHIKSYLLPLRLDANKDAARINIKSKNEAIDFINKGGLVIIFPSGEVATSEIFLKKAVEKDWKPMVGSILRKVKCKILPIYCFGQNSFLFQLAGIINYKFRRILFAR
;
A
#
# COMPACT_ATOMS: atom_id res chain seq x y z
N MET A 1 -7.82 10.71 29.99
CA MET A 1 -8.03 9.35 30.54
C MET A 1 -8.96 8.48 29.66
N ILE A 2 -10.17 8.95 29.34
CA ILE A 2 -11.16 8.20 28.52
C ILE A 2 -10.68 7.91 27.08
N LYS A 3 -10.02 8.88 26.41
CA LYS A 3 -9.45 8.69 25.06
C LYS A 3 -8.36 7.60 25.00
N THR A 4 -7.57 7.45 26.06
CA THR A 4 -6.47 6.48 26.14
C THR A 4 -6.98 5.05 26.36
N LEU A 5 -8.08 4.90 27.11
CA LEU A 5 -8.72 3.61 27.37
C LEU A 5 -9.44 3.09 26.12
N LEU A 6 -10.19 3.96 25.43
CA LEU A 6 -10.80 3.67 24.13
C LEU A 6 -9.73 3.30 23.09
N LYS A 7 -8.61 4.02 23.03
CA LYS A 7 -7.47 3.70 22.16
C LYS A 7 -6.92 2.29 22.42
N LYS A 8 -6.69 1.92 23.69
CA LYS A 8 -6.18 0.58 24.05
C LYS A 8 -7.16 -0.54 23.70
N ILE A 9 -8.46 -0.30 23.87
CA ILE A 9 -9.52 -1.27 23.53
C ILE A 9 -9.60 -1.44 22.01
N VAL A 10 -9.54 -0.34 21.25
CA VAL A 10 -9.50 -0.33 19.79
C VAL A 10 -8.21 -1.00 19.25
N GLU A 11 -7.03 -0.69 19.79
CA GLU A 11 -5.77 -1.35 19.39
C GLU A 11 -5.78 -2.87 19.62
N LYS A 12 -6.51 -3.31 20.65
CA LYS A 12 -6.67 -4.73 21.03
C LYS A 12 -7.74 -5.44 20.19
N ILE A 13 -8.78 -4.72 19.74
CA ILE A 13 -9.88 -5.25 18.91
C ILE A 13 -9.54 -5.24 17.41
N PHE A 14 -8.79 -4.26 16.91
CA PHE A 14 -8.62 -4.01 15.46
C PHE A 14 -7.29 -4.54 14.87
N GLY A 15 -6.62 -5.47 15.53
CA GLY A 15 -5.56 -6.29 14.91
C GLY A 15 -4.19 -5.63 14.71
N PHE A 16 -4.01 -4.33 14.94
CA PHE A 16 -2.68 -3.69 14.85
C PHE A 16 -1.71 -4.18 15.93
N SER A 17 -2.20 -4.41 17.15
CA SER A 17 -1.41 -5.07 18.21
C SER A 17 -0.97 -6.47 17.79
N PHE A 18 -1.88 -7.23 17.17
CA PHE A 18 -1.61 -8.55 16.64
C PHE A 18 -0.58 -8.52 15.50
N LEU A 19 -0.76 -7.68 14.48
CA LEU A 19 0.19 -7.53 13.36
C LEU A 19 1.57 -7.07 13.84
N LYS A 20 1.61 -6.13 14.80
CA LYS A 20 2.87 -5.68 15.42
C LYS A 20 3.55 -6.79 16.23
N SER A 21 2.77 -7.57 16.98
CA SER A 21 3.27 -8.73 17.72
C SER A 21 3.79 -9.81 16.77
N LEU A 22 3.08 -10.07 15.68
CA LEU A 22 3.44 -11.02 14.64
C LEU A 22 4.72 -10.59 13.91
N TYR A 23 4.84 -9.30 13.56
CA TYR A 23 6.07 -8.75 12.99
C TYR A 23 7.25 -8.89 13.96
N LYS A 24 7.07 -8.52 15.24
CA LYS A 24 8.12 -8.67 16.26
C LYS A 24 8.55 -10.12 16.45
N LYS A 25 7.60 -11.05 16.51
CA LYS A 25 7.85 -12.48 16.67
C LYS A 25 8.67 -13.05 15.51
N ASN A 26 8.42 -12.57 14.30
CA ASN A 26 9.10 -13.03 13.09
C ASN A 26 10.21 -12.08 12.62
N TYR A 27 10.60 -11.07 13.41
CA TYR A 27 11.49 -9.99 12.94
C TYR A 27 12.84 -10.52 12.42
N HIS A 28 13.34 -11.60 13.00
CA HIS A 28 14.60 -12.25 12.60
C HIS A 28 14.41 -13.41 11.63
N ASP A 29 13.22 -13.59 11.05
CA ASP A 29 12.98 -14.58 10.01
C ASP A 29 13.79 -14.20 8.75
N PRO A 30 14.77 -15.01 8.33
CA PRO A 30 15.63 -14.68 7.21
C PRO A 30 14.87 -14.53 5.88
N GLU A 31 13.72 -15.20 5.73
CA GLU A 31 12.91 -15.11 4.51
C GLU A 31 12.28 -13.71 4.32
N LEU A 32 12.10 -12.95 5.42
CA LEU A 32 11.64 -11.56 5.34
C LEU A 32 12.65 -10.66 4.62
N ASN A 33 13.95 -10.96 4.69
CA ASN A 33 14.98 -10.19 3.99
C ASN A 33 15.04 -10.54 2.49
N ASN A 34 14.62 -11.74 2.09
CA ASN A 34 14.62 -12.15 0.69
C ASN A 34 13.39 -11.61 -0.08
N ASN A 35 12.20 -11.89 0.45
CA ASN A 35 10.93 -11.40 -0.09
C ASN A 35 9.93 -11.20 1.06
N PHE A 36 10.06 -10.06 1.74
CA PHE A 36 9.17 -9.63 2.82
C PHE A 36 7.69 -9.83 2.49
N TRP A 37 7.27 -9.44 1.29
CA TRP A 37 5.86 -9.44 0.91
C TRP A 37 5.29 -10.85 0.84
N LYS A 38 5.98 -11.76 0.14
CA LYS A 38 5.59 -13.17 0.04
C LYS A 38 5.58 -13.82 1.42
N ARG A 39 6.64 -13.62 2.20
CA ARG A 39 6.75 -14.21 3.53
C ARG A 39 5.66 -13.70 4.48
N THR A 40 5.31 -12.42 4.38
CA THR A 40 4.20 -11.85 5.15
C THR A 40 2.86 -12.50 4.79
N LEU A 41 2.60 -12.75 3.50
CA LEU A 41 1.38 -13.46 3.06
C LEU A 41 1.31 -14.89 3.61
N GLU A 42 2.44 -15.60 3.66
CA GLU A 42 2.53 -16.95 4.25
C GLU A 42 2.26 -16.94 5.75
N ILE A 43 2.89 -16.02 6.50
CA ILE A 43 2.69 -15.90 7.96
C ILE A 43 1.23 -15.56 8.29
N LEU A 44 0.58 -14.75 7.44
CA LEU A 44 -0.84 -14.41 7.57
C LEU A 44 -1.77 -15.50 7.02
N ASN A 45 -1.23 -16.58 6.45
CA ASN A 45 -1.96 -17.66 5.79
C ASN A 45 -2.95 -17.16 4.72
N ILE A 46 -2.51 -16.20 3.90
CA ILE A 46 -3.34 -15.60 2.86
C ILE A 46 -3.18 -16.35 1.55
N GLN A 47 -4.28 -16.87 1.04
CA GLN A 47 -4.37 -17.52 -0.27
C GLN A 47 -4.89 -16.51 -1.31
N TYR A 48 -4.26 -16.47 -2.49
CA TYR A 48 -4.68 -15.62 -3.60
C TYR A 48 -4.36 -16.27 -4.94
N THR A 49 -5.01 -15.81 -6.00
CA THR A 49 -4.69 -16.17 -7.38
C THR A 49 -4.25 -14.93 -8.13
N PHE A 50 -3.08 -14.99 -8.76
CA PHE A 50 -2.57 -13.93 -9.63
C PHE A 50 -2.46 -14.46 -11.06
N ARG A 51 -3.20 -13.84 -11.98
CA ARG A 51 -3.22 -14.25 -13.39
C ARG A 51 -2.29 -13.36 -14.21
N ASN A 52 -1.71 -13.92 -15.27
CA ASN A 52 -0.90 -13.20 -16.25
C ASN A 52 0.33 -12.47 -15.65
N SER A 53 0.99 -13.07 -14.64
CA SER A 53 2.21 -12.51 -14.05
C SER A 53 3.35 -12.34 -15.06
N ASN A 54 3.34 -13.13 -16.13
CA ASN A 54 4.26 -13.01 -17.27
C ASN A 54 4.17 -11.67 -18.02
N LEU A 55 3.11 -10.87 -17.82
CA LEU A 55 3.00 -9.53 -18.41
C LEU A 55 3.82 -8.47 -17.67
N ILE A 56 4.24 -8.74 -16.42
CA ILE A 56 5.13 -7.88 -15.65
C ILE A 56 6.52 -7.94 -16.32
N PRO A 57 7.06 -6.81 -16.81
CA PRO A 57 8.35 -6.80 -17.45
C PRO A 57 9.46 -7.07 -16.43
N LYS A 58 10.38 -7.98 -16.76
CA LYS A 58 11.53 -8.34 -15.91
C LYS A 58 12.54 -7.21 -15.76
N GLU A 59 12.60 -6.31 -16.75
CA GLU A 59 13.50 -5.15 -16.79
C GLU A 59 12.86 -3.98 -17.52
N GLY A 60 13.52 -2.82 -17.48
CA GLY A 60 13.06 -1.60 -18.15
C GLY A 60 11.94 -0.87 -17.39
N SER A 61 11.73 0.37 -17.79
CA SER A 61 10.83 1.32 -17.14
C SER A 61 9.37 0.82 -17.17
N CYS A 62 8.74 0.73 -16.01
CA CYS A 62 7.36 0.30 -15.90
C CYS A 62 6.61 1.05 -14.79
N VAL A 63 5.36 1.38 -15.03
CA VAL A 63 4.43 1.83 -13.99
C VAL A 63 3.28 0.84 -13.90
N ILE A 64 3.11 0.24 -12.72
CA ILE A 64 1.93 -0.53 -12.39
C ILE A 64 0.90 0.43 -11.78
N VAL A 65 -0.31 0.43 -12.33
CA VAL A 65 -1.47 1.15 -11.76
C VAL A 65 -2.54 0.15 -11.38
N SER A 66 -3.10 0.25 -10.17
CA SER A 66 -4.11 -0.70 -9.69
C SER A 66 -5.22 -0.02 -8.89
N ASN A 67 -6.43 -0.58 -8.98
CA ASN A 67 -7.47 -0.34 -7.97
C ASN A 67 -7.05 -0.96 -6.62
N HIS A 68 -7.70 -0.54 -5.54
CA HIS A 68 -7.28 -0.82 -4.17
C HIS A 68 -8.42 -1.30 -3.23
N PRO A 69 -9.16 -2.38 -3.58
CA PRO A 69 -10.32 -2.82 -2.82
C PRO A 69 -10.00 -3.51 -1.49
N PHE A 70 -8.80 -4.08 -1.35
CA PHE A 70 -8.37 -4.78 -0.15
C PHE A 70 -7.41 -3.96 0.72
N GLY A 71 -6.89 -2.83 0.22
CA GLY A 71 -5.97 -1.98 0.94
C GLY A 71 -4.59 -2.63 1.04
N ILE A 72 -4.02 -2.71 2.24
CA ILE A 72 -2.65 -3.23 2.47
C ILE A 72 -2.42 -4.58 1.76
N LEU A 73 -3.43 -5.44 1.68
CA LEU A 73 -3.34 -6.73 1.01
C LEU A 73 -3.06 -6.62 -0.50
N ASP A 74 -3.64 -5.64 -1.20
CA ASP A 74 -3.36 -5.43 -2.62
C ASP A 74 -1.88 -5.11 -2.84
N GLY A 75 -1.33 -4.25 -1.98
CA GLY A 75 0.08 -3.90 -1.98
C GLY A 75 0.98 -5.11 -1.70
N LEU A 76 0.63 -5.91 -0.69
CA LEU A 76 1.36 -7.14 -0.36
C LEU A 76 1.39 -8.12 -1.55
N ILE A 77 0.24 -8.38 -2.18
CA ILE A 77 0.14 -9.33 -3.29
C ILE A 77 0.92 -8.84 -4.51
N ILE A 78 0.69 -7.59 -4.93
CA ILE A 78 1.36 -7.04 -6.13
C ILE A 78 2.88 -6.99 -5.89
N CYS A 79 3.34 -6.51 -4.73
CA CYS A 79 4.76 -6.49 -4.43
C CYS A 79 5.35 -7.90 -4.33
N ALA A 80 4.63 -8.89 -3.80
CA ALA A 80 5.09 -10.27 -3.74
C ALA A 80 5.33 -10.86 -5.12
N GLU A 81 4.46 -10.58 -6.09
CA GLU A 81 4.63 -11.03 -7.48
C GLU A 81 5.75 -10.29 -8.21
N VAL A 82 5.82 -8.97 -8.06
CA VAL A 82 6.90 -8.15 -8.64
C VAL A 82 8.27 -8.60 -8.10
N ALA A 83 8.38 -8.86 -6.79
CA ALA A 83 9.61 -9.27 -6.13
C ALA A 83 10.13 -10.66 -6.55
N LYS A 84 9.30 -11.49 -7.20
CA LYS A 84 9.75 -12.75 -7.85
C LYS A 84 10.51 -12.51 -9.15
N LEU A 85 10.22 -11.39 -9.82
CA LEU A 85 10.69 -11.11 -11.18
C LEU A 85 11.84 -10.11 -11.20
N ARG A 86 11.85 -9.12 -10.30
CA ARG A 86 12.88 -8.08 -10.23
C ARG A 86 13.01 -7.47 -8.85
N LYS A 87 14.15 -6.82 -8.58
CA LYS A 87 14.48 -6.21 -7.27
C LYS A 87 14.45 -4.68 -7.30
N ASP A 88 14.46 -4.07 -8.48
CA ASP A 88 14.45 -2.64 -8.73
C ASP A 88 13.01 -2.11 -8.93
N TYR A 89 12.21 -2.26 -7.88
CA TYR A 89 10.86 -1.69 -7.81
C TYR A 89 10.69 -0.77 -6.62
N ARG A 90 9.69 0.12 -6.71
CA ARG A 90 9.23 0.98 -5.64
C ARG A 90 7.70 1.01 -5.60
N ILE A 91 7.13 1.34 -4.44
CA ILE A 91 5.69 1.51 -4.25
C ILE A 91 5.39 2.88 -3.64
N LEU A 92 4.51 3.65 -4.28
CA LEU A 92 3.95 4.87 -3.68
C LEU A 92 2.94 4.48 -2.61
N ILE A 93 3.23 4.85 -1.36
CA ILE A 93 2.45 4.37 -0.21
C ILE A 93 2.46 5.38 0.95
N ASN A 94 1.54 5.24 1.91
CA ASN A 94 1.49 6.08 3.10
C ASN A 94 2.81 6.03 3.90
N GLU A 95 3.31 7.21 4.31
CA GLU A 95 4.51 7.36 5.15
C GLU A 95 4.47 6.56 6.46
N GLU A 96 3.28 6.27 7.00
CA GLU A 96 3.11 5.47 8.22
C GLU A 96 3.78 4.09 8.14
N LEU A 97 3.95 3.53 6.92
CA LEU A 97 4.60 2.23 6.72
C LEU A 97 6.13 2.28 6.65
N THR A 98 6.72 3.48 6.68
CA THR A 98 8.19 3.67 6.66
C THR A 98 8.90 3.18 7.93
N VAL A 99 8.13 2.81 8.96
CA VAL A 99 8.61 2.21 10.21
C VAL A 99 8.99 0.73 10.07
N ILE A 100 8.71 0.10 8.93
CA ILE A 100 9.02 -1.32 8.68
C ILE A 100 10.35 -1.40 7.93
N ASP A 101 11.42 -1.75 8.64
CA ASP A 101 12.79 -1.72 8.13
C ASP A 101 13.00 -2.60 6.89
N HIS A 102 12.43 -3.81 6.89
CA HIS A 102 12.55 -4.80 5.81
C HIS A 102 12.04 -4.31 4.44
N ILE A 103 11.15 -3.31 4.41
CA ILE A 103 10.57 -2.79 3.16
C ILE A 103 10.93 -1.35 2.86
N LYS A 104 11.63 -0.66 3.77
CA LYS A 104 11.89 0.78 3.70
C LYS A 104 12.54 1.20 2.39
N SER A 105 13.45 0.39 1.87
CA SER A 105 14.12 0.63 0.60
C SER A 105 13.17 0.60 -0.60
N TYR A 106 12.01 -0.03 -0.51
CA TYR A 106 11.02 -0.11 -1.59
C TYR A 106 9.98 1.01 -1.55
N LEU A 107 9.94 1.85 -0.52
CA LEU A 107 8.83 2.78 -0.31
C LEU A 107 9.10 4.17 -0.91
N LEU A 108 8.09 4.73 -1.56
CA LEU A 108 8.00 6.15 -1.89
C LEU A 108 6.87 6.75 -1.03
N PRO A 109 7.19 7.46 0.06
CA PRO A 109 6.20 7.83 1.07
C PRO A 109 5.28 8.96 0.59
N LEU A 110 4.02 8.87 0.97
CA LEU A 110 2.99 9.88 0.72
C LEU A 110 2.31 10.26 2.03
N ARG A 111 1.98 11.54 2.11
CA ARG A 111 1.25 12.18 3.20
C ARG A 111 -0.12 12.62 2.74
N LEU A 112 -1.15 12.29 3.51
CA LEU A 112 -2.56 12.57 3.16
C LEU A 112 -3.08 13.88 3.80
N ASP A 113 -2.29 14.52 4.67
CA ASP A 113 -2.65 15.78 5.28
C ASP A 113 -2.48 16.97 4.33
N ALA A 114 -3.29 18.02 4.55
CA ALA A 114 -3.37 19.19 3.69
C ALA A 114 -2.43 20.33 4.15
N ASN A 115 -1.24 20.01 4.69
CA ASN A 115 -0.28 21.03 5.13
C ASN A 115 0.92 21.15 4.16
N LYS A 116 1.72 22.20 4.35
CA LYS A 116 2.86 22.52 3.48
C LYS A 116 3.93 21.42 3.50
N ASP A 117 4.15 20.78 4.64
CA ASP A 117 5.16 19.72 4.76
C ASP A 117 4.74 18.43 4.06
N ALA A 118 3.46 18.09 4.12
CA ALA A 118 2.85 17.03 3.33
C ALA A 118 3.01 17.25 1.83
N ALA A 119 2.72 18.47 1.37
CA ALA A 119 2.93 18.83 -0.03
C ALA A 119 4.39 18.68 -0.46
N ARG A 120 5.35 19.11 0.37
CA ARG A 120 6.79 18.96 0.11
C ARG A 120 7.21 17.49 -0.01
N ILE A 121 6.79 16.65 0.94
CA ILE A 121 7.07 15.21 0.93
C ILE A 121 6.48 14.55 -0.31
N ASN A 122 5.22 14.84 -0.62
CA ASN A 122 4.55 14.30 -1.80
C ASN A 122 5.21 14.73 -3.12
N ILE A 123 5.66 15.99 -3.22
CA ILE A 123 6.41 16.47 -4.39
C ILE A 123 7.75 15.75 -4.52
N LYS A 124 8.47 15.56 -3.40
CA LYS A 124 9.73 14.82 -3.39
C LYS A 124 9.53 13.39 -3.87
N SER A 125 8.58 12.66 -3.29
CA SER A 125 8.28 11.26 -3.66
C SER A 125 7.82 11.13 -5.10
N LYS A 126 7.05 12.10 -5.61
CA LYS A 126 6.67 12.17 -7.02
C LYS A 126 7.90 12.31 -7.93
N ASN A 127 8.82 13.23 -7.61
CA ASN A 127 10.02 13.43 -8.42
C ASN A 127 10.94 12.21 -8.35
N GLU A 128 11.11 11.62 -7.17
CA GLU A 128 11.88 10.38 -6.99
C GLU A 128 11.27 9.21 -7.77
N ALA A 129 9.94 9.09 -7.81
CA ALA A 129 9.25 8.10 -8.64
C ALA A 129 9.59 8.29 -10.12
N ILE A 130 9.50 9.53 -10.64
CA ILE A 130 9.81 9.85 -12.04
C ILE A 130 11.26 9.49 -12.37
N ASP A 131 12.21 9.91 -11.52
CA ASP A 131 13.63 9.62 -11.72
C ASP A 131 13.91 8.12 -11.68
N PHE A 132 13.28 7.38 -10.77
CA PHE A 132 13.41 5.93 -10.66
C PHE A 132 12.89 5.21 -11.91
N ILE A 133 11.73 5.63 -12.41
CA ILE A 133 11.15 5.10 -13.66
C ILE A 133 12.08 5.39 -14.84
N ASN A 134 12.57 6.63 -14.96
CA ASN A 134 13.46 7.03 -16.05
C ASN A 134 14.80 6.28 -16.05
N LYS A 135 15.23 5.75 -14.89
CA LYS A 135 16.42 4.88 -14.75
C LYS A 135 16.14 3.40 -15.04
N GLY A 136 14.95 3.06 -15.54
CA GLY A 136 14.58 1.70 -15.87
C GLY A 136 13.83 0.95 -14.76
N GLY A 137 13.55 1.59 -13.62
CA GLY A 137 12.86 0.97 -12.49
C GLY A 137 11.35 0.80 -12.68
N LEU A 138 10.75 -0.04 -11.83
CA LEU A 138 9.30 -0.25 -11.78
C LEU A 138 8.66 0.50 -10.60
N VAL A 139 7.59 1.27 -10.83
CA VAL A 139 6.83 1.92 -9.74
C VAL A 139 5.38 1.41 -9.68
N ILE A 140 4.96 1.00 -8.50
CA ILE A 140 3.59 0.56 -8.18
C ILE A 140 2.82 1.75 -7.59
N ILE A 141 1.64 2.04 -8.14
CA ILE A 141 0.81 3.18 -7.76
C ILE A 141 -0.65 2.73 -7.59
N PHE A 142 -1.24 3.04 -6.44
CA PHE A 142 -2.68 2.95 -6.19
C PHE A 142 -3.30 4.35 -6.34
N PRO A 143 -3.95 4.68 -7.47
CA PRO A 143 -4.13 6.08 -7.85
C PRO A 143 -5.09 6.91 -7.00
N SER A 144 -6.06 6.29 -6.33
CA SER A 144 -6.91 6.97 -5.35
C SER A 144 -6.14 7.39 -4.09
N GLY A 145 -5.02 6.72 -3.79
CA GLY A 145 -4.26 6.88 -2.54
C GLY A 145 -5.07 6.55 -1.29
N GLU A 146 -6.20 5.85 -1.44
CA GLU A 146 -7.11 5.45 -0.37
C GLU A 146 -7.60 4.02 -0.64
N VAL A 147 -7.99 3.31 0.40
CA VAL A 147 -8.63 2.00 0.21
C VAL A 147 -10.02 2.25 -0.39
N ALA A 148 -10.44 1.44 -1.37
CA ALA A 148 -11.81 1.51 -1.87
C ALA A 148 -12.78 1.28 -0.71
N THR A 149 -13.70 2.21 -0.52
CA THR A 149 -14.71 2.16 0.55
C THR A 149 -16.09 2.12 -0.08
N SER A 150 -17.00 1.31 0.44
CA SER A 150 -18.40 1.39 0.01
C SER A 150 -19.00 2.72 0.48
N GLU A 151 -19.50 3.52 -0.46
CA GLU A 151 -20.15 4.81 -0.17
C GLU A 151 -21.54 4.64 0.46
N ILE A 152 -22.13 3.45 0.32
CA ILE A 152 -23.50 3.15 0.75
C ILE A 152 -23.52 1.77 1.43
N PHE A 153 -24.33 1.64 2.49
CA PHE A 153 -24.58 0.38 3.18
C PHE A 153 -24.95 -0.73 2.17
N LEU A 154 -24.27 -1.89 2.21
CA LEU A 154 -24.49 -3.07 1.37
C LEU A 154 -24.17 -2.96 -0.14
N LYS A 155 -23.54 -1.89 -0.63
CA LYS A 155 -23.04 -1.83 -2.02
C LYS A 155 -21.60 -2.33 -2.18
N LYS A 156 -21.22 -2.63 -3.43
CA LYS A 156 -19.85 -3.03 -3.78
C LYS A 156 -18.88 -1.89 -3.45
N ALA A 157 -17.69 -2.22 -2.94
CA ALA A 157 -16.62 -1.23 -2.79
C ALA A 157 -16.25 -0.69 -4.18
N VAL A 158 -16.32 0.63 -4.35
CA VAL A 158 -15.97 1.31 -5.61
C VAL A 158 -14.67 2.08 -5.38
N GLU A 159 -13.76 1.98 -6.35
CA GLU A 159 -12.52 2.75 -6.35
C GLU A 159 -12.86 4.25 -6.37
N LYS A 160 -12.21 5.04 -5.51
CA LYS A 160 -12.39 6.50 -5.53
C LYS A 160 -11.71 7.12 -6.74
N ASP A 161 -12.07 8.37 -7.03
CA ASP A 161 -11.43 9.13 -8.10
C ASP A 161 -9.90 9.14 -7.97
N TRP A 162 -9.25 8.95 -9.12
CA TRP A 162 -7.81 8.93 -9.19
C TRP A 162 -7.23 10.32 -9.00
N LYS A 163 -6.23 10.44 -8.13
CA LYS A 163 -5.63 11.73 -7.78
C LYS A 163 -4.79 12.27 -8.94
N PRO A 164 -4.79 13.60 -9.20
CA PRO A 164 -4.04 14.23 -10.30
C PRO A 164 -2.54 13.94 -10.31
N MET A 165 -1.97 13.61 -9.14
CA MET A 165 -0.56 13.26 -9.00
C MET A 165 -0.15 12.11 -9.92
N VAL A 166 -0.98 11.06 -10.04
CA VAL A 166 -0.66 9.91 -10.89
C VAL A 166 -0.59 10.32 -12.34
N GLY A 167 -1.59 11.07 -12.82
CA GLY A 167 -1.57 11.64 -14.17
C GLY A 167 -0.34 12.53 -14.41
N SER A 168 0.09 13.30 -13.40
CA SER A 168 1.32 14.11 -13.50
C SER A 168 2.60 13.27 -13.61
N ILE A 169 2.66 12.08 -13.01
CA ILE A 169 3.80 11.16 -13.16
C ILE A 169 3.77 10.56 -14.57
N LEU A 170 2.64 9.98 -14.96
CA LEU A 170 2.48 9.28 -16.23
C LEU A 170 2.77 10.17 -17.45
N ARG A 171 2.44 11.47 -17.39
CA ARG A 171 2.78 12.43 -18.46
C ARG A 171 4.28 12.75 -18.60
N LYS A 172 5.09 12.45 -17.57
CA LYS A 172 6.51 12.82 -17.51
C LYS A 172 7.46 11.65 -17.77
N VAL A 173 6.94 10.43 -17.90
CA VAL A 173 7.73 9.22 -18.09
C VAL A 173 7.37 8.58 -19.42
N LYS A 174 8.36 8.01 -20.11
CA LYS A 174 8.16 7.16 -21.28
C LYS A 174 8.40 5.71 -20.86
N CYS A 175 7.35 5.00 -20.49
CA CYS A 175 7.46 3.66 -19.92
C CYS A 175 6.25 2.78 -20.28
N LYS A 176 6.37 1.47 -20.06
CA LYS A 176 5.21 0.57 -20.09
C LYS A 176 4.28 0.91 -18.93
N ILE A 177 2.99 1.11 -19.21
CA ILE A 177 1.97 1.22 -18.17
C ILE A 177 1.24 -0.12 -18.10
N LEU A 178 1.30 -0.78 -16.95
CA LEU A 178 0.67 -2.08 -16.72
C LEU A 178 -0.48 -1.93 -15.74
N PRO A 179 -1.74 -1.92 -16.20
CA PRO A 179 -2.88 -1.95 -15.30
C PRO A 179 -3.00 -3.33 -14.64
N ILE A 180 -3.22 -3.34 -13.33
CA ILE A 180 -3.62 -4.51 -12.57
C ILE A 180 -5.02 -4.26 -12.00
N TYR A 181 -5.85 -5.29 -12.04
CA TYR A 181 -7.17 -5.24 -11.44
C TYR A 181 -7.25 -6.24 -10.29
N CYS A 182 -7.42 -5.72 -9.07
CA CYS A 182 -7.75 -6.52 -7.90
C CYS A 182 -9.27 -6.78 -7.89
N PHE A 183 -9.65 -8.06 -8.04
CA PHE A 183 -11.05 -8.47 -8.00
C PHE A 183 -11.47 -8.92 -6.61
N GLY A 184 -12.64 -8.44 -6.17
CA GLY A 184 -13.26 -8.80 -4.89
C GLY A 184 -13.36 -7.60 -3.96
N GLN A 185 -13.71 -7.86 -2.70
CA GLN A 185 -13.81 -6.86 -1.66
C GLN A 185 -13.59 -7.50 -0.29
N ASN A 186 -13.15 -6.70 0.67
CA ASN A 186 -13.07 -7.13 2.06
C ASN A 186 -14.44 -7.59 2.60
N SER A 187 -14.43 -8.54 3.54
CA SER A 187 -15.63 -9.03 4.20
C SER A 187 -16.39 -7.91 4.92
N PHE A 188 -17.70 -8.09 5.12
CA PHE A 188 -18.58 -7.09 5.71
C PHE A 188 -18.06 -6.53 7.05
N LEU A 189 -17.59 -7.41 7.94
CA LEU A 189 -16.99 -7.03 9.24
C LEU A 189 -15.75 -6.15 9.08
N PHE A 190 -14.94 -6.39 8.04
CA PHE A 190 -13.76 -5.58 7.75
C PHE A 190 -14.12 -4.22 7.14
N GLN A 191 -15.15 -4.14 6.30
CA GLN A 191 -15.65 -2.85 5.79
C GLN A 191 -16.25 -1.99 6.91
N LEU A 192 -16.97 -2.60 7.86
CA LEU A 192 -17.49 -1.93 9.05
C LEU A 192 -16.36 -1.37 9.94
N ALA A 193 -15.28 -2.14 10.10
CA ALA A 193 -14.07 -1.67 10.76
C ALA A 193 -13.41 -0.50 10.01
N GLY A 194 -13.39 -0.54 8.67
CA GLY A 194 -12.84 0.52 7.80
C GLY A 194 -13.59 1.86 7.86
N ILE A 195 -14.93 1.84 7.95
CA ILE A 195 -15.78 3.04 8.05
C ILE A 195 -15.60 3.76 9.39
N ILE A 196 -15.39 3.00 10.47
CA ILE A 196 -15.07 3.55 11.80
C ILE A 196 -13.60 4.05 11.84
N ASN A 197 -12.73 3.53 10.97
CA ASN A 197 -11.27 3.77 10.93
C ASN A 197 -10.85 5.07 10.21
N TYR A 198 -11.61 5.61 9.24
CA TYR A 198 -11.17 6.82 8.52
C TYR A 198 -11.07 8.08 9.43
N LYS A 199 -12.04 8.27 10.34
CA LYS A 199 -12.04 9.40 11.30
C LYS A 199 -11.07 9.19 12.47
N PHE A 200 -10.76 7.96 12.86
CA PHE A 200 -9.92 7.65 14.02
C PHE A 200 -8.44 7.44 13.68
N ARG A 201 -8.09 7.11 12.42
CA ARG A 201 -6.68 7.06 11.97
C ARG A 201 -5.99 8.42 12.19
N ARG A 202 -6.68 9.53 11.92
CA ARG A 202 -6.16 10.90 12.17
C ARG A 202 -5.95 11.23 13.65
N ILE A 203 -6.73 10.65 14.56
CA ILE A 203 -6.60 10.89 16.02
C ILE A 203 -5.42 10.08 16.61
N LEU A 204 -4.95 9.05 15.90
CA LEU A 204 -3.83 8.20 16.31
C LEU A 204 -2.45 8.73 15.83
N PHE A 205 -2.42 9.72 14.94
CA PHE A 205 -1.21 10.36 14.40
C PHE A 205 -1.13 11.87 14.66
N ALA A 206 -2.14 12.46 15.30
CA ALA A 206 -1.96 13.75 15.96
C ALA A 206 -0.99 13.54 17.14
N ARG A 207 0.23 14.05 17.00
CA ARG A 207 1.01 14.45 18.17
C ARG A 207 0.31 15.61 18.86
#